data_AF-A0A9D5PG05-F1
#
_entry.id   AF-A0A9D5PG05-F1
#
_cell.length_a   1.000
_cell.length_b   1.000
_cell.length_c   1.000
_cell.angle_alpha   90.00
_cell.angle_beta   90.00
_cell.angle_gamma   90.00
#
_symmetry.space_group_name_H-M   'P 1'
#
loop_
_entity.id
_entity.type
_entity.pdbx_description
1 polymer ?
#
loop_
_entity_poly.entity_id
_entity_poly.type
_entity_poly.pdbx_seq_one_letter_code
_entity_poly.pdbx_strand_id
1 'polypeptide(L)'
;MNIFEAIMLVCFGASWPVSIWKTVKVKNPVGKSIGFLWLVEIGYISGIIYKIEHFDWVIALYILNAIMVATDLVLVMYYRKLRSSGKLN
;
A
#
# COMPACT_ATOMS: atom_id res chain seq x y z
N MET A 1 -14.69 9.74 -17.50
CA MET A 1 -13.57 10.15 -16.60
C MET A 1 -14.16 10.69 -15.31
N ASN A 2 -13.98 9.99 -14.18
CA ASN A 2 -14.52 10.42 -12.90
C ASN A 2 -13.43 11.13 -12.10
N ILE A 3 -13.45 12.47 -12.07
CA ILE A 3 -12.52 13.28 -11.29
C ILE A 3 -12.45 12.82 -9.82
N PHE A 4 -13.57 12.34 -9.28
CA PHE A 4 -13.67 11.79 -7.92
C PHE A 4 -12.86 10.52 -7.69
N GLU A 5 -12.71 9.66 -8.71
CA GLU A 5 -11.89 8.44 -8.64
C GLU A 5 -10.40 8.81 -8.52
N ALA A 6 -9.94 9.75 -9.34
CA ALA A 6 -8.57 10.25 -9.29
C ALA A 6 -8.27 10.93 -7.94
N ILE A 7 -9.18 11.78 -7.45
CA ILE A 7 -9.04 12.44 -6.14
C ILE A 7 -8.95 11.39 -5.02
N MET A 8 -9.84 10.40 -5.04
CA MET A 8 -9.83 9.30 -4.07
C MET A 8 -8.49 8.56 -4.08
N LEU A 9 -7.96 8.20 -5.24
CA LEU A 9 -6.67 7.50 -5.38
C LEU A 9 -5.48 8.36 -4.98
N VAL A 10 -5.53 9.67 -5.17
CA VAL A 10 -4.49 10.59 -4.70
C VAL A 10 -4.53 10.68 -3.17
N CYS A 11 -5.71 10.79 -2.57
CA CYS A 11 -5.88 10.81 -1.12
C CYS A 11 -5.39 9.50 -0.47
N PHE A 12 -5.77 8.35 -1.04
CA PHE A 12 -5.21 7.07 -0.61
C PHE A 12 -3.71 6.98 -0.88
N GLY A 13 -3.27 7.44 -2.05
CA GLY A 13 -1.87 7.53 -2.45
C GLY A 13 -1.00 8.23 -1.42
N ALA A 14 -1.45 9.38 -0.92
CA ALA A 14 -0.74 10.14 0.10
C ALA A 14 -0.68 9.44 1.48
N SER A 15 -1.61 8.52 1.78
CA SER A 15 -1.61 7.78 3.04
C SER A 15 -0.46 6.76 3.12
N TRP A 16 -0.04 6.18 1.99
CA TRP A 16 0.98 5.13 1.96
C TRP A 16 2.40 5.61 2.27
N PRO A 17 2.90 6.74 1.73
CA PRO A 17 4.19 7.31 2.10
C PRO A 17 4.31 7.58 3.61
N VAL A 18 3.24 8.12 4.22
CA VAL A 18 3.18 8.36 5.67
C VAL A 18 3.20 7.03 6.42
N SER A 19 2.47 6.03 5.92
CA SER A 19 2.44 4.68 6.45
C SER A 19 3.84 4.04 6.43
N ILE A 20 4.51 4.05 5.28
CA ILE A 20 5.87 3.52 5.06
C ILE A 20 6.87 4.23 5.98
N TRP A 21 6.84 5.56 6.01
CA TRP A 21 7.74 6.36 6.84
C TRP A 21 7.63 5.99 8.32
N LYS A 22 6.40 5.81 8.82
CA LYS A 22 6.17 5.32 10.20
C LYS A 22 6.72 3.91 10.40
N THR A 23 6.55 2.99 9.43
CA THR A 23 7.11 1.63 9.52
C THR A 23 8.62 1.65 9.67
N VAL A 24 9.31 2.43 8.82
CA VAL A 24 10.77 2.51 8.82
C VAL A 24 11.31 3.22 10.07
N LYS A 25 10.65 4.30 10.50
CA LYS A 25 11.09 5.10 11.66
C LYS A 25 10.88 4.36 12.98
N VAL A 26 9.70 3.79 13.18
CA VAL A 26 9.34 3.15 14.46
C VAL A 26 9.89 1.72 14.53
N LYS A 27 10.13 1.06 13.38
CA LYS A 27 10.60 -0.34 13.26
C LYS A 27 9.74 -1.36 14.03
N ASN A 28 8.55 -0.94 14.49
CA ASN A 28 7.62 -1.72 15.27
C ASN A 28 6.22 -1.68 14.60
N PRO A 29 5.89 -2.67 13.76
CA PRO A 29 4.62 -2.75 13.06
C PRO A 29 3.51 -3.50 13.85
N VAL A 30 3.56 -3.53 15.19
CA VAL A 30 2.56 -4.26 16.00
C VAL A 30 1.14 -3.72 15.80
N GLY A 31 0.98 -2.40 15.58
CA GLY A 31 -0.32 -1.78 15.33
C GLY A 31 -0.84 -1.90 13.89
N LYS A 32 -0.06 -2.46 12.95
CA LYS A 32 -0.47 -2.56 11.54
C LYS A 32 -1.13 -3.90 11.23
N SER A 33 -2.32 -3.85 10.64
CA SER A 33 -3.03 -5.03 10.17
C SER A 33 -2.50 -5.47 8.79
N ILE A 34 -1.81 -6.60 8.74
CA ILE A 34 -1.35 -7.21 7.47
C ILE A 34 -2.55 -7.60 6.60
N GLY A 35 -3.62 -8.13 7.20
CA GLY A 35 -4.84 -8.50 6.47
C GLY A 35 -5.47 -7.29 5.78
N PHE A 36 -5.48 -6.13 6.43
CA PHE A 36 -5.95 -4.90 5.81
C PHE A 36 -5.10 -4.49 4.60
N LEU A 37 -3.76 -4.54 4.71
CA LEU A 37 -2.87 -4.23 3.59
C LEU A 37 -3.11 -5.16 2.40
N TRP A 38 -3.30 -6.47 2.63
CA TRP A 38 -3.65 -7.42 1.57
C TRP A 38 -5.00 -7.13 0.91
N LEU A 39 -6.03 -6.80 1.70
CA LEU A 39 -7.36 -6.46 1.16
C LEU A 39 -7.27 -5.24 0.24
N VAL A 40 -6.51 -4.23 0.63
CA VAL A 40 -6.30 -3.03 -0.17
C VAL A 40 -5.50 -3.35 -1.44
N GLU A 41 -4.44 -4.14 -1.35
CA GLU A 41 -3.65 -4.58 -2.50
C GLU A 41 -4.50 -5.30 -3.55
N ILE A 42 -5.34 -6.25 -3.11
CA ILE A 42 -6.29 -6.95 -3.98
C ILE A 42 -7.28 -5.97 -4.62
N GLY A 43 -7.75 -4.99 -3.86
CA GLY A 43 -8.61 -3.92 -4.37
C GLY A 43 -7.95 -3.12 -5.50
N TYR A 44 -6.66 -2.76 -5.35
CA TYR A 44 -5.93 -2.06 -6.40
C TYR A 44 -5.71 -2.94 -7.64
N ILE A 45 -5.32 -4.21 -7.46
CA ILE A 45 -5.15 -5.15 -8.59
C ILE A 45 -6.47 -5.32 -9.36
N SER A 46 -7.59 -5.47 -8.66
CA SER A 46 -8.92 -5.55 -9.28
C SER A 46 -9.25 -4.28 -10.09
N GLY A 47 -8.96 -3.10 -9.53
CA GLY A 47 -9.13 -1.82 -10.23
C GLY A 47 -8.25 -1.68 -11.47
N ILE A 48 -7.01 -2.18 -11.42
CA ILE A 48 -6.10 -2.23 -12.58
C ILE A 48 -6.70 -3.12 -13.67
N ILE A 49 -7.15 -4.33 -13.33
CA ILE A 49 -7.75 -5.27 -14.29
C ILE A 49 -8.95 -4.64 -14.97
N TYR A 50 -9.85 -4.00 -14.21
CA TYR A 50 -11.01 -3.31 -14.76
C TYR A 50 -10.63 -2.15 -15.71
N LYS A 51 -9.56 -1.41 -15.41
CA LYS A 51 -9.09 -0.30 -16.24
C LYS A 51 -8.24 -0.71 -17.44
N ILE A 52 -7.82 -1.98 -17.55
CA ILE A 52 -7.14 -2.47 -18.77
C ILE A 52 -8.11 -2.49 -19.96
N GLU A 53 -9.39 -2.79 -19.73
CA GLU A 53 -10.42 -2.75 -20.77
C GLU A 53 -10.83 -1.31 -21.15
N HIS A 54 -10.59 -0.35 -20.25
CA HIS A 54 -10.89 1.07 -20.42
C HIS A 54 -9.68 1.94 -20.06
N PHE A 55 -8.70 1.97 -20.97
CA PHE A 55 -7.41 2.61 -20.73
C PHE A 55 -7.56 4.11 -20.44
N ASP A 56 -7.34 4.47 -19.18
CA ASP A 56 -7.33 5.85 -18.67
C ASP A 56 -6.00 6.11 -17.95
N TRP A 57 -5.54 7.36 -17.93
CA TRP A 57 -4.36 7.77 -17.15
C TRP A 57 -4.46 7.43 -15.65
N VAL A 58 -5.69 7.28 -15.12
CA VAL A 58 -5.99 6.90 -13.74
C VAL A 58 -5.40 5.52 -13.39
N ILE A 59 -5.19 4.63 -14.36
CA ILE A 59 -4.53 3.34 -14.15
C ILE A 59 -3.12 3.50 -13.54
N ALA A 60 -2.42 4.59 -13.89
CA ALA A 60 -1.10 4.88 -13.31
C ALA A 60 -1.19 5.16 -11.81
N LEU A 61 -2.28 5.81 -11.34
CA LEU A 61 -2.52 6.04 -9.91
C LEU A 61 -2.81 4.74 -9.17
N TYR A 62 -3.55 3.82 -9.79
CA TYR A 62 -3.78 2.47 -9.23
C TYR A 62 -2.47 1.70 -9.09
N ILE A 63 -1.65 1.67 -10.15
CA ILE A 63 -0.34 0.98 -10.14
C ILE A 63 0.58 1.58 -9.08
N LEU A 64 0.66 2.92 -9.00
CA LEU A 64 1.47 3.60 -8.00
C LEU A 64 1.03 3.24 -6.57
N ASN A 65 -0.28 3.24 -6.31
CA ASN A 65 -0.85 2.84 -5.03
C ASN A 65 -0.52 1.38 -4.67
N ALA A 66 -0.67 0.45 -5.61
CA ALA A 66 -0.32 -0.96 -5.40
C ALA A 66 1.16 -1.12 -5.04
N ILE A 67 2.07 -0.47 -5.77
CA ILE A 67 3.52 -0.52 -5.46
C ILE A 67 3.81 0.00 -4.05
N MET A 68 3.17 1.10 -3.64
CA MET A 68 3.36 1.65 -2.29
C MET A 68 2.82 0.73 -1.20
N VAL A 69 1.63 0.15 -1.38
CA VAL A 69 1.07 -0.81 -0.43
C VAL A 69 1.90 -2.08 -0.34
N ALA A 70 2.32 -2.64 -1.48
CA ALA A 70 3.23 -3.77 -1.52
C ALA A 70 4.55 -3.47 -0.79
N THR A 71 5.10 -2.26 -0.96
CA THR A 71 6.31 -1.83 -0.24
C THR A 71 6.07 -1.79 1.28
N ASP A 72 4.97 -1.19 1.74
CA ASP A 72 4.63 -1.15 3.16
C ASP A 72 4.40 -2.56 3.74
N LEU A 73 3.76 -3.44 2.97
CA LEU A 73 3.52 -4.84 3.32
C LEU A 73 4.84 -5.60 3.52
N VAL A 74 5.78 -5.48 2.58
CA VAL A 74 7.11 -6.10 2.67
C VAL A 74 7.86 -5.57 3.88
N LEU A 75 7.84 -4.25 4.12
CA LEU A 75 8.49 -3.64 5.28
C LEU A 75 7.89 -4.13 6.59
N VAL A 76 6.56 -4.21 6.69
CA VAL A 76 5.86 -4.72 7.88
C VAL A 76 6.26 -6.17 8.14
N MET A 77 6.29 -7.03 7.11
CA MET A 77 6.71 -8.42 7.25
C MET A 77 8.18 -8.53 7.68
N TYR A 78 9.05 -7.72 7.08
CA TYR A 78 10.48 -7.69 7.38
C TYR A 78 10.75 -7.31 8.85
N TYR A 79 10.17 -6.20 9.33
CA TYR A 79 10.37 -5.78 10.73
C TYR A 79 9.70 -6.73 11.74
N ARG A 80 8.56 -7.35 11.40
CA ARG A 80 7.98 -8.40 12.25
C ARG A 80 8.90 -9.59 12.39
N LYS A 81 9.50 -10.06 11.28
CA LYS A 81 10.43 -11.19 11.29
C LYS A 81 11.70 -10.87 12.08
N LEU A 82 12.30 -9.70 11.86
CA LEU A 82 13.47 -9.23 12.62
C LEU A 82 13.21 -9.20 14.12
N ARG A 83 12.05 -8.66 14.52
CA ARG A 83 11.65 -8.60 15.92
C ARG A 83 11.40 -9.98 16.52
N SER A 84 10.70 -10.86 15.80
CA SER A 84 10.50 -12.25 16.23
C SER A 84 11.82 -13.01 16.36
N SER A 85 12.86 -12.61 15.64
CA SER A 85 14.19 -13.22 15.69
C SER A 85 15.11 -12.63 16.77
N GLY A 86 14.64 -11.65 17.56
CA GLY A 86 15.47 -10.97 18.58
C GLY A 86 16.64 -10.15 18.01
N LYS A 87 16.64 -9.86 16.70
CA LYS A 87 17.70 -9.08 16.02
C LYS A 87 17.43 -7.57 16.04
N LEU A 88 16.28 -7.18 16.59
CA LEU A 88 15.84 -5.81 16.75
C LEU A 88 15.82 -5.49 18.25
N ASN A 89 17.01 -5.44 18.84
CA ASN A 89 17.22 -5.02 20.24
C ASN A 89 17.26 -3.50 20.32
#